data_AF-A0A140NQI5-F1
#
_entry.id   AF-A0A140NQI5-F1
#
_cell.length_a   1.000
_cell.length_b   1.000
_cell.length_c   1.000
_cell.angle_alpha   90.00
_cell.angle_beta   90.00
_cell.angle_gamma   90.00
#
_symmetry.space_group_name_H-M   'P 1'
#
loop_
_entity.id
_entity.type
_entity.pdbx_description
1 polymer ?
#
loop_
_entity_poly.entity_id
_entity_poly.type
_entity_poly.pdbx_seq_one_letter_code
_entity_poly.pdbx_strand_id
1 'polypeptide(L)'
;MNNGNTICNWQGTWIETDVNYFLKSQDDSLSWQKNINVFPISENKNLAYVFSILGDGSDENRYLLIELKKDKNEWKINKVINTYDQGDK
;
A
#
# COMPACT_ATOMS: atom_id res chain seq x y z
N MET A 1 10.49 6.21 30.34
CA MET A 1 9.97 5.20 29.41
C MET A 1 9.72 5.92 28.10
N ASN A 2 10.55 5.66 27.08
CA ASN A 2 10.43 6.30 25.77
C ASN A 2 9.24 5.67 25.05
N ASN A 3 8.13 6.41 24.92
CA ASN A 3 7.00 6.00 24.11
C ASN A 3 7.38 6.15 22.64
N GLY A 4 7.93 5.09 22.06
CA GLY A 4 8.56 5.03 20.75
C GLY A 4 7.65 5.18 19.53
N ASN A 5 6.39 5.58 19.67
CA ASN A 5 5.45 5.61 18.54
C ASN A 5 5.22 7.07 18.14
N THR A 6 6.16 7.64 17.39
CA THR A 6 6.06 9.02 16.92
C THR A 6 5.10 9.07 15.74
N ILE A 7 3.83 9.29 16.02
CA ILE A 7 2.79 9.37 15.01
C ILE A 7 2.95 10.67 14.20
N CYS A 8 3.39 10.58 12.94
CA CYS A 8 3.46 11.73 12.04
C CYS A 8 2.15 11.85 11.25
N ASN A 9 1.48 12.99 11.35
CA ASN A 9 0.30 13.31 10.53
C ASN A 9 0.76 13.98 9.23
N TRP A 10 0.68 13.25 8.12
CA TRP A 10 0.93 13.80 6.79
C TRP A 10 -0.40 14.07 6.08
N GLN A 11 -0.80 15.33 6.01
CA GLN A 11 -2.02 15.78 5.32
C GLN A 11 -3.30 15.02 5.73
N GLY A 12 -3.45 14.69 7.02
CA GLY A 12 -4.59 13.94 7.56
C GLY A 12 -4.43 12.42 7.50
N THR A 13 -3.29 11.90 7.03
CA THR A 13 -2.96 10.48 7.03
C THR A 13 -1.97 10.17 8.14
N TRP A 14 -2.35 9.26 9.03
CA TRP A 14 -1.46 8.74 10.07
C TRP A 14 -0.43 7.80 9.44
N ILE A 15 0.85 8.20 9.50
CA ILE A 15 1.96 7.39 9.01
C ILE A 15 2.52 6.61 10.20
N GLU A 16 2.45 5.28 10.12
CA GLU A 16 3.20 4.40 11.02
C GLU A 16 4.69 4.56 10.73
N THR A 17 5.47 4.97 11.72
CA THR A 17 6.92 5.25 11.55
C THR A 17 7.79 4.00 11.59
N ASP A 18 7.23 2.89 12.08
CA ASP A 18 8.00 1.70 12.42
C ASP A 18 7.88 0.62 11.36
N VAL A 19 7.23 0.92 10.22
CA VAL A 19 7.09 0.04 9.05
C VAL A 19 7.27 0.85 7.77
N ASN A 20 7.69 0.21 6.69
CA ASN A 20 7.71 0.83 5.38
C ASN A 20 6.27 1.18 4.96
N TYR A 21 5.98 2.47 4.72
CA TYR A 21 4.62 2.92 4.41
C TYR A 21 4.03 2.32 3.13
N PHE A 22 4.86 1.99 2.13
CA PHE A 22 4.40 1.46 0.84
C PHE A 22 4.25 -0.05 0.86
N LEU A 23 5.09 -0.76 1.62
CA LEU A 23 5.00 -2.21 1.78
C LEU A 23 4.12 -2.63 2.96
N LYS A 24 3.84 -1.70 3.88
CA LYS A 24 3.17 -1.92 5.18
C LYS A 24 3.84 -3.04 5.99
N SER A 25 5.18 -3.07 5.95
CA SER A 25 6.01 -4.13 6.56
C SER A 25 7.34 -3.57 7.06
N GLN A 26 7.88 -4.15 8.14
CA GLN A 26 9.25 -3.86 8.63
C GLN A 26 10.31 -4.52 7.73
N ASP A 27 10.07 -5.77 7.38
CA ASP A 27 10.95 -6.56 6.52
C ASP A 27 10.45 -6.56 5.08
N ASP A 28 11.34 -6.92 4.16
CA ASP A 28 11.06 -7.19 2.77
C ASP A 28 11.37 -8.66 2.42
N SER A 29 10.57 -9.24 1.51
CA SER A 29 10.84 -10.56 0.92
C SER A 29 11.31 -10.42 -0.52
N LEU A 30 12.26 -11.27 -0.92
CA LEU A 30 12.66 -11.42 -2.32
C LEU A 30 11.50 -11.82 -3.23
N SER A 31 10.50 -12.55 -2.70
CA SER A 31 9.30 -12.91 -3.47
C SER A 31 8.49 -11.66 -3.81
N TRP A 32 8.33 -10.72 -2.87
CA TRP A 32 7.59 -9.48 -3.11
C TRP A 32 8.24 -8.59 -4.18
N GLN A 33 9.57 -8.56 -4.22
CA GLN A 33 10.30 -7.77 -5.21
C GLN A 33 10.17 -8.34 -6.64
N LYS A 34 10.02 -9.67 -6.77
CA LYS A 34 9.96 -10.37 -8.06
C LYS A 34 8.53 -10.54 -8.58
N ASN A 35 7.57 -10.68 -7.67
CA ASN A 35 6.20 -11.03 -7.98
C ASN A 35 5.27 -9.90 -7.57
N ILE A 36 4.98 -8.99 -8.51
CA ILE A 36 4.09 -7.86 -8.31
C ILE A 36 2.92 -7.99 -9.28
N ASN A 37 1.74 -8.27 -8.74
CA ASN A 37 0.50 -8.28 -9.50
C ASN A 37 -0.30 -7.02 -9.19
N VAL A 38 -0.87 -6.39 -10.22
CA VAL A 38 -1.65 -5.15 -10.09
C VAL A 38 -2.96 -5.30 -10.84
N PHE A 39 -4.05 -4.96 -10.18
CA PHE A 39 -5.42 -5.08 -10.69
C PHE A 39 -6.11 -3.71 -10.58
N PRO A 40 -6.52 -3.10 -11.69
CA PRO A 40 -7.30 -1.87 -11.63
C PRO A 40 -8.69 -2.18 -11.04
N ILE A 41 -9.10 -1.41 -10.04
CA ILE A 41 -10.45 -1.53 -9.44
C ILE A 41 -11.39 -0.49 -10.06
N SER A 42 -11.00 0.79 -10.04
CA SER A 42 -11.82 1.87 -10.58
C SER A 42 -10.98 3.11 -10.90
N GLU A 43 -11.45 3.92 -11.84
CA GLU A 43 -10.82 5.18 -12.23
C GLU A 43 -11.89 6.23 -12.56
N ASN A 44 -11.60 7.48 -12.19
CA ASN A 44 -12.24 8.67 -12.71
C ASN A 44 -11.18 9.71 -13.12
N LYS A 45 -11.62 10.91 -13.53
CA LYS A 45 -10.71 11.94 -14.06
C LYS A 45 -9.56 12.32 -13.12
N ASN A 46 -9.75 12.23 -11.80
CA ASN A 46 -8.80 12.75 -10.80
C ASN A 46 -8.32 11.69 -9.81
N LEU A 47 -8.99 10.54 -9.71
CA LEU A 47 -8.71 9.48 -8.74
C LEU A 47 -8.78 8.11 -9.41
N ALA A 48 -7.88 7.20 -9.01
CA ALA A 48 -7.94 5.80 -9.37
C ALA A 48 -7.60 4.93 -8.16
N TYR A 49 -8.15 3.72 -8.15
CA TYR A 49 -7.88 2.71 -7.14
C TYR A 49 -7.36 1.46 -7.81
N VAL A 50 -6.24 0.96 -7.33
CA VAL A 50 -5.63 -0.30 -7.80
C VAL A 50 -5.37 -1.21 -6.62
N PHE A 51 -5.63 -2.49 -6.81
CA PHE A 51 -5.25 -3.54 -5.86
C PHE A 51 -3.93 -4.13 -6.29
N SER A 52 -3.03 -4.38 -5.36
CA SER A 52 -1.75 -5.03 -5.64
C SER A 52 -1.53 -6.20 -4.69
N ILE A 53 -1.04 -7.30 -5.27
CA ILE A 53 -0.56 -8.46 -4.53
C ILE A 53 0.95 -8.54 -4.74
N LEU A 54 1.70 -8.49 -3.64
CA LEU A 54 3.14 -8.73 -3.63
C LEU A 54 3.39 -10.15 -3.12
N GLY A 55 4.17 -10.91 -3.87
CA GLY A 55 4.49 -12.31 -3.57
C GLY A 55 3.75 -13.30 -4.48
N ASP A 56 4.27 -14.52 -4.48
CA ASP A 56 3.76 -15.69 -5.22
C ASP A 56 3.25 -16.80 -4.30
N GLY A 57 3.13 -16.54 -2.99
CA GLY A 57 2.73 -17.52 -1.98
C GLY A 57 3.86 -18.44 -1.50
N SER A 58 5.11 -18.27 -1.96
CA SER A 58 6.26 -18.93 -1.32
C SER A 58 6.53 -18.39 0.10
N ASP A 59 6.20 -17.12 0.33
CA ASP A 59 6.12 -16.44 1.62
C ASP A 59 4.72 -15.84 1.81
N GLU A 60 4.46 -15.20 2.96
CA GLU A 60 3.23 -14.43 3.19
C GLU A 60 3.08 -13.35 2.10
N ASN A 61 1.95 -13.34 1.40
CA ASN A 61 1.65 -12.30 0.41
C ASN A 61 1.25 -10.99 1.09
N ARG A 62 1.57 -9.86 0.46
CA ARG A 62 1.04 -8.54 0.85
C ARG A 62 -0.06 -8.11 -0.09
N TYR A 63 -1.16 -7.65 0.49
CA TYR A 63 -2.33 -7.19 -0.22
C TYR A 63 -2.52 -5.70 0.05
N LEU A 64 -2.41 -4.90 -1.00
CA LEU A 64 -2.35 -3.45 -0.89
C LEU A 64 -3.46 -2.83 -1.73
N LEU A 65 -4.24 -1.94 -1.13
CA LEU A 65 -5.10 -1.03 -1.86
C LEU A 65 -4.38 0.30 -2.02
N ILE A 66 -4.16 0.71 -3.26
CA ILE A 66 -3.43 1.93 -3.60
C ILE A 66 -4.39 2.92 -4.23
N GLU A 67 -4.49 4.09 -3.63
CA GLU A 67 -5.18 5.24 -4.17
C GLU A 67 -4.18 6.12 -4.94
N LEU A 68 -4.51 6.38 -6.20
CA LEU A 68 -3.78 7.27 -7.08
C LEU A 68 -4.58 8.56 -7.26
N LYS A 69 -3.89 9.69 -7.24
CA LYS A 69 -4.45 11.00 -7.57
C LYS A 69 -3.76 11.54 -8.81
N LYS A 70 -4.56 12.09 -9.72
CA LYS A 70 -4.04 12.75 -10.90
C LYS A 70 -3.51 14.13 -10.51
N ASP A 71 -2.25 14.37 -10.77
CA ASP A 71 -1.60 15.68 -10.66
C ASP A 71 -1.11 16.08 -12.05
N LYS A 72 -1.71 17.14 -12.60
CA LYS A 72 -1.57 17.53 -14.00
C LYS A 72 -1.95 16.35 -14.92
N ASN A 73 -0.97 15.74 -15.58
CA ASN A 73 -1.16 14.62 -16.49
C ASN A 73 -0.53 13.30 -15.99
N GLU A 74 -0.12 13.26 -14.72
CA GLU A 74 0.54 12.09 -14.12
C GLU A 74 -0.27 11.55 -12.95
N TRP A 75 -0.31 10.22 -12.83
CA TRP A 75 -0.86 9.54 -11.66
C TRP A 75 0.21 9.46 -10.58
N LYS A 76 -0.12 9.92 -9.37
CA LYS A 76 0.76 9.85 -8.20
C LYS A 76 0.09 9.05 -7.11
N ILE A 77 0.88 8.27 -6.36
CA ILE A 77 0.38 7.57 -5.17
C ILE A 77 -0.05 8.62 -4.15
N ASN A 78 -1.34 8.63 -3.84
CA ASN A 78 -1.89 9.47 -2.78
C ASN A 78 -1.90 8.71 -1.46
N LYS A 79 -2.27 7.43 -1.47
CA LYS A 79 -2.38 6.60 -0.27
C LYS A 79 -2.14 5.12 -0.56
N VAL A 80 -1.53 4.42 0.39
CA VAL A 80 -1.43 2.95 0.39
C VAL A 80 -2.06 2.44 1.68
N ILE A 81 -2.95 1.46 1.54
CA ILE A 81 -3.72 0.85 2.64
C ILE A 81 -3.39 -0.63 2.66
N ASN A 82 -3.00 -1.15 3.83
CA ASN A 82 -2.93 -2.59 4.02
C ASN A 82 -4.36 -3.14 4.05
N THR A 83 -4.63 -4.16 3.27
CA THR A 83 -5.94 -4.81 3.25
C THR A 83 -5.75 -6.31 3.48
N TYR A 84 -6.74 -6.94 4.10
CA TYR A 84 -6.76 -8.37 4.33
C TYR A 84 -7.76 -9.02 3.39
N ASP A 85 -7.76 -8.64 2.12
CA ASP A 85 -8.73 -9.18 1.17
C ASP A 85 -8.13 -10.39 0.43
N GLN A 86 -8.16 -11.53 1.10
CA GLN A 86 -8.64 -12.75 0.46
C GLN A 86 -10.09 -12.91 0.88
N GLY A 87 -11.03 -12.37 0.11
CA GLY A 87 -12.46 -12.69 0.12
C GLY A 87 -13.09 -12.91 1.50
N ASP A 88 -13.91 -11.98 1.95
CA ASP A 88 -14.93 -12.28 2.96
C ASP A 88 -15.76 -13.53 2.55
N LYS A 89 -15.46 -14.64 3.23
CA LYS A 89 -16.19 -15.91 3.37
C LYS A 89 -16.24 -16.89 2.19
#